data_AF-A0A9D3YPX9-F1
#
_entry.id   AF-A0A9D3YPX9-F1
#
_cell.length_a   1.000
_cell.length_b   1.000
_cell.length_c   1.000
_cell.angle_alpha   90.00
_cell.angle_beta   90.00
_cell.angle_gamma   90.00
#
_symmetry.space_group_name_H-M   'P 1'
#
loop_
_entity.id
_entity.type
_entity.pdbx_description
1 polymer ?
#
loop_
_entity_poly.entity_id
_entity_poly.type
_entity_poly.pdbx_seq_one_letter_code
_entity_poly.pdbx_strand_id
1 'polypeptide(L)'
;MDTRGNRIRIIGIADVGMTDSPIGCILWYPDRFVIQAVRGFVANINEGHDKQYSAVYFVCNLDMENLEQPTLVSVVPVIKNAIYETPRNLLKVEKSSLSKRVTLTACVPPIHSFYSDHEQVVEWVELNKVMGVQYFNFYVNNISTPVEQRLKHYVHERLARVLYWKLPISQNEIHYFGQLAAINDCLYRSKLESDWTQFVDLDEFVVYQRDTPLLLPQLLDELSIHNASVYAFRHAHFKIRSTNPDWMEIQLAMNITVKSKAFATKLMNQYINPVFDRSKCIVRPKDIVTMGIHEAWAMKNIAKVYAVDKSIALLHHYRTTISDFSEILVVNNAILKYGP
;
A
#
# COMPACT_ATOMS: atom_id res chain seq x y z
N MET A 1 2.46 13.72 -15.62
CA MET A 1 1.58 14.43 -16.60
C MET A 1 0.19 13.96 -16.23
N ASP A 2 -0.82 14.75 -15.88
CA ASP A 2 -0.98 16.20 -15.87
C ASP A 2 -1.11 16.72 -14.42
N THR A 3 -0.32 17.74 -14.10
CA THR A 3 -0.34 18.49 -12.83
C THR A 3 -1.34 19.65 -12.86
N ARG A 4 -2.26 19.70 -13.84
CA ARG A 4 -3.21 20.81 -14.10
C ARG A 4 -4.68 20.42 -14.25
N GLY A 5 -5.14 19.27 -13.76
CA GLY A 5 -6.56 18.93 -13.76
C GLY A 5 -7.22 19.08 -12.39
N ASN A 6 -8.06 20.11 -12.21
CA ASN A 6 -9.04 20.19 -11.13
C ASN A 6 -9.98 18.99 -11.28
N ARG A 7 -9.73 17.87 -10.60
CA ARG A 7 -10.45 16.60 -10.79
C ARG A 7 -10.69 15.92 -9.46
N ILE A 8 -11.85 15.30 -9.32
CA ILE A 8 -12.10 14.33 -8.26
C ILE A 8 -11.83 12.95 -8.82
N ARG A 9 -11.07 12.15 -8.07
CA ARG A 9 -10.87 10.73 -8.37
C ARG A 9 -11.53 9.93 -7.26
N ILE A 10 -12.45 9.06 -7.66
CA ILE A 10 -13.11 8.14 -6.76
C ILE A 10 -12.57 6.77 -7.08
N ILE A 11 -11.95 6.13 -6.09
CA ILE A 11 -11.42 4.78 -6.23
C ILE A 11 -12.59 3.82 -6.11
N GLY A 12 -12.68 2.90 -7.04
CA GLY A 12 -13.71 1.88 -7.01
C GLY A 12 -13.31 0.65 -7.82
N ILE A 13 -14.31 -0.19 -8.05
CA ILE A 13 -14.17 -1.41 -8.83
C ILE A 13 -15.25 -1.37 -9.91
N ALA A 14 -14.88 -1.70 -11.14
CA ALA A 14 -15.78 -1.76 -12.27
C ALA A 14 -15.43 -2.94 -13.16
N ASP A 15 -16.40 -3.36 -13.98
CA ASP A 15 -16.16 -4.33 -15.05
C ASP A 15 -15.11 -3.75 -16.01
N VAL A 16 -14.15 -4.57 -16.45
CA VAL A 16 -13.07 -4.13 -17.35
C VAL A 16 -13.58 -3.50 -18.65
N GLY A 17 -14.76 -3.91 -19.12
CA GLY A 17 -15.44 -3.33 -20.28
C GLY A 17 -15.91 -1.89 -20.07
N MET A 18 -15.93 -1.39 -18.83
CA MET A 18 -16.27 0.00 -18.54
C MET A 18 -15.10 0.98 -18.74
N THR A 19 -13.90 0.50 -19.06
CA THR A 19 -12.74 1.38 -19.31
C THR A 19 -13.08 2.45 -20.35
N ASP A 20 -12.73 3.71 -20.07
CA ASP A 20 -13.02 4.89 -20.87
C ASP A 20 -14.52 5.20 -21.08
N SER A 21 -15.42 4.48 -20.42
CA SER A 21 -16.86 4.74 -20.49
C SER A 21 -17.21 6.11 -19.88
N PRO A 22 -18.13 6.87 -20.50
CA PRO A 22 -18.56 8.15 -19.98
C PRO A 22 -19.40 7.95 -18.71
N ILE A 23 -19.16 8.81 -17.73
CA ILE A 23 -19.96 8.91 -16.50
C ILE A 23 -20.37 10.37 -16.28
N GLY A 24 -21.41 10.57 -15.47
CA GLY A 24 -21.74 11.86 -14.91
C GLY A 24 -21.31 11.90 -13.45
N CYS A 25 -21.04 13.10 -12.95
CA CYS A 25 -20.83 13.34 -11.54
C CYS A 25 -21.71 14.48 -11.06
N ILE A 26 -22.41 14.26 -9.96
CA ILE A 26 -23.19 15.29 -9.27
C ILE A 26 -22.35 15.79 -8.10
N LEU A 27 -22.15 17.11 -8.00
CA LEU A 27 -21.26 17.76 -7.04
C LEU A 27 -22.05 18.70 -6.13
N TRP A 28 -21.74 18.66 -4.84
CA TRP A 28 -22.28 19.60 -3.86
C TRP A 28 -21.16 20.42 -3.24
N TYR A 29 -21.38 21.73 -3.15
CA TYR A 29 -20.43 22.69 -2.58
C TYR A 29 -20.97 23.21 -1.24
N PRO A 30 -20.09 23.48 -0.25
CA PRO A 30 -20.51 23.89 1.09
C PRO A 30 -21.26 25.23 1.10
N ASP A 31 -20.83 26.20 0.29
CA ASP A 31 -21.36 27.57 0.34
C ASP A 31 -22.41 27.87 -0.74
N ARG A 32 -22.81 26.85 -1.51
CA ARG A 32 -23.81 26.97 -2.57
C ARG A 32 -24.88 25.92 -2.40
N PHE A 33 -26.15 26.33 -2.48
CA PHE A 33 -27.27 25.43 -2.80
C PHE A 33 -27.17 24.83 -4.23
N VAL A 34 -26.03 25.03 -4.91
CA VAL A 34 -25.80 24.64 -6.30
C VAL A 34 -25.31 23.21 -6.33
N ILE A 35 -26.15 22.38 -6.93
CA ILE A 35 -25.80 21.04 -7.39
C ILE A 35 -25.23 21.21 -8.80
N GLN A 36 -23.98 20.80 -9.02
CA GLN A 36 -23.37 20.87 -10.33
C GLN A 36 -23.23 19.47 -10.93
N ALA A 37 -23.78 19.28 -12.13
CA ALA A 37 -23.58 18.07 -12.92
C ALA A 37 -22.41 18.28 -13.89
N VAL A 38 -21.39 17.42 -13.81
CA VAL A 38 -20.21 17.46 -14.69
C VAL A 38 -19.99 16.10 -15.37
N ARG A 39 -19.34 16.11 -16.52
CA ARG A 39 -18.94 14.86 -17.20
C ARG A 39 -17.64 14.31 -16.61
N GLY A 40 -17.53 12.99 -16.65
CA GLY A 40 -16.37 12.25 -16.24
C GLY A 40 -16.17 11.00 -17.09
N PHE A 41 -15.19 10.19 -16.70
CA PHE A 41 -14.90 8.91 -17.35
C PHE A 41 -14.36 7.89 -16.33
N VAL A 42 -14.40 6.61 -16.70
CA VAL A 42 -13.77 5.54 -15.93
C VAL A 42 -12.34 5.33 -16.44
N ALA A 43 -11.36 5.45 -15.54
CA ALA A 43 -9.95 5.16 -15.85
C ALA A 43 -9.53 3.86 -15.16
N ASN A 44 -9.12 2.87 -15.95
CA ASN A 44 -8.65 1.59 -15.42
C ASN A 44 -7.31 1.73 -14.68
N ILE A 45 -7.15 0.97 -13.59
CA ILE A 45 -5.85 0.71 -12.97
C ILE A 45 -5.35 -0.61 -13.54
N ASN A 46 -4.35 -0.52 -14.42
CA ASN A 46 -3.72 -1.67 -15.07
C ASN A 46 -3.18 -2.65 -14.01
N GLU A 47 -2.94 -3.91 -14.41
CA GLU A 47 -2.60 -5.07 -13.53
C GLU A 47 -3.83 -5.86 -13.01
N GLY A 48 -4.91 -5.91 -13.81
CA GLY A 48 -6.13 -6.66 -13.48
C GLY A 48 -6.07 -8.19 -13.68
N HIS A 49 -4.99 -8.74 -14.26
CA HIS A 49 -4.75 -10.18 -14.47
C HIS A 49 -5.95 -10.95 -15.09
N ASP A 50 -6.49 -10.45 -16.19
CA ASP A 50 -7.58 -11.08 -16.97
C ASP A 50 -8.84 -11.39 -16.16
N LYS A 51 -9.10 -10.60 -15.12
CA LYS A 51 -10.31 -10.68 -14.31
C LYS A 51 -11.44 -9.82 -14.88
N GLN A 52 -12.68 -10.22 -14.59
CA GLN A 52 -13.86 -9.49 -15.03
C GLN A 52 -13.91 -8.07 -14.44
N TYR A 53 -13.59 -7.94 -13.16
CA TYR A 53 -13.54 -6.66 -12.46
C TYR A 53 -12.10 -6.24 -12.20
N SER A 54 -11.88 -4.93 -12.28
CA SER A 54 -10.60 -4.28 -12.01
C SER A 54 -10.78 -3.09 -11.07
N ALA A 55 -9.69 -2.66 -10.44
CA ALA A 55 -9.67 -1.39 -9.73
C ALA A 55 -9.69 -0.24 -10.76
N VAL A 56 -10.50 0.78 -10.50
CA VAL A 56 -10.65 1.93 -11.40
C VAL A 56 -10.67 3.24 -10.63
N TYR A 57 -10.41 4.33 -11.33
CA TYR A 57 -10.83 5.66 -10.93
C TYR A 57 -12.08 6.07 -11.71
N PHE A 58 -13.15 6.41 -11.00
CA PHE A 58 -14.19 7.26 -11.58
C PHE A 58 -13.70 8.71 -11.49
N VAL A 59 -13.40 9.30 -12.65
CA VAL A 59 -12.76 10.61 -12.76
C VAL A 59 -13.82 11.65 -13.12
N CYS A 60 -14.10 12.57 -12.20
CA CYS A 60 -14.98 13.72 -12.44
C CYS A 60 -14.15 14.94 -12.84
N ASN A 61 -14.47 15.56 -13.97
CA ASN A 61 -13.82 16.79 -14.39
C ASN A 61 -14.44 17.97 -13.65
N LEU A 62 -13.65 18.75 -12.91
CA LEU A 62 -14.12 20.00 -12.31
C LEU A 62 -13.88 21.15 -13.28
N ASP A 63 -14.81 22.10 -13.32
CA ASP A 63 -14.62 23.33 -14.07
C ASP A 63 -13.54 24.18 -13.43
N MET A 64 -12.60 24.64 -14.25
CA MET A 64 -11.44 25.43 -13.81
C MET A 64 -11.82 26.81 -13.26
N GLU A 65 -13.03 27.29 -13.55
CA GLU A 65 -13.55 28.58 -13.08
C GLU A 65 -14.05 28.53 -11.63
N ASN A 66 -14.39 27.34 -11.12
CA ASN A 66 -14.78 27.16 -9.73
C ASN A 66 -13.53 26.87 -8.87
N LEU A 67 -13.07 27.90 -8.15
CA LEU A 67 -11.96 27.79 -7.18
C LEU A 67 -12.34 27.03 -5.90
N GLU A 68 -13.64 26.89 -5.63
CA GLU A 68 -14.15 26.17 -4.47
C GLU A 68 -14.13 24.65 -4.72
N GLN A 69 -13.77 23.85 -3.71
CA GLN A 69 -13.77 22.40 -3.82
C GLN A 69 -15.08 21.81 -3.27
N PRO A 70 -15.73 20.88 -4.00
CA PRO A 70 -16.94 20.24 -3.53
C PRO A 70 -16.68 19.43 -2.25
N THR A 71 -17.70 19.28 -1.43
CA THR A 71 -17.66 18.48 -0.18
C THR A 71 -18.21 17.08 -0.39
N LEU A 72 -19.13 16.92 -1.36
CA LEU A 72 -19.76 15.64 -1.68
C LEU A 72 -19.77 15.45 -3.20
N VAL A 73 -19.74 14.18 -3.61
CA VAL A 73 -19.83 13.76 -5.00
C VAL A 73 -20.66 12.48 -5.13
N SER A 74 -21.44 12.39 -6.19
CA SER A 74 -22.08 11.15 -6.65
C SER A 74 -21.59 10.82 -8.04
N VAL A 75 -21.44 9.54 -8.34
CA VAL A 75 -21.21 9.03 -9.70
C VAL A 75 -22.54 8.54 -10.24
N VAL A 76 -22.91 8.94 -11.45
CA VAL A 76 -24.18 8.62 -12.10
C VAL A 76 -23.95 8.18 -13.55
N PRO A 77 -24.82 7.34 -14.13
CA PRO A 77 -24.68 6.94 -15.52
C PRO A 77 -24.96 8.11 -16.49
N VAL A 78 -24.38 8.03 -17.68
CA VAL A 78 -24.75 8.86 -18.83
C VAL A 78 -25.63 8.03 -19.75
N ILE A 79 -26.87 8.47 -19.98
CA ILE A 79 -27.85 7.76 -20.80
C ILE A 79 -28.24 8.66 -21.97
N LYS A 80 -28.09 8.19 -23.21
CA LYS A 80 -28.39 8.97 -24.43
C LYS A 80 -27.74 10.36 -24.40
N ASN A 81 -26.47 10.44 -23.98
CA ASN A 81 -25.68 11.67 -23.83
C ASN A 81 -26.14 12.66 -22.74
N ALA A 82 -27.15 12.33 -21.95
CA ALA A 82 -27.61 13.11 -20.80
C ALA A 82 -27.09 12.50 -19.49
N ILE A 83 -26.71 13.35 -18.54
CA ILE A 83 -26.33 12.94 -17.18
C ILE A 83 -27.61 12.57 -16.42
N TYR A 84 -27.62 11.42 -15.75
CA TYR A 84 -28.75 11.03 -14.91
C TYR A 84 -28.74 11.81 -13.59
N GLU A 85 -29.77 12.60 -13.32
CA GLU A 85 -29.78 13.58 -12.21
C GLU A 85 -30.26 13.02 -10.86
N THR A 86 -30.62 11.74 -10.79
CA THR A 86 -31.08 11.10 -9.54
C THR A 86 -29.99 10.20 -8.93
N PRO A 87 -29.09 10.74 -8.08
CA PRO A 87 -27.99 9.97 -7.49
C PRO A 87 -28.49 8.91 -6.50
N ARG A 88 -27.80 7.76 -6.46
CA ARG A 88 -28.07 6.66 -5.50
C ARG A 88 -26.95 6.47 -4.46
N ASN A 89 -25.88 7.24 -4.60
CA ASN A 89 -24.71 7.21 -3.74
C ASN A 89 -24.31 8.65 -3.41
N LEU A 90 -23.66 8.83 -2.27
CA LEU A 90 -23.16 10.13 -1.85
C LEU A 90 -21.84 9.89 -1.14
N LEU A 91 -20.75 10.37 -1.74
CA LEU A 91 -19.40 10.15 -1.28
C LEU A 91 -18.83 11.47 -0.77
N LYS A 92 -18.18 11.44 0.38
CA LYS A 92 -17.46 12.58 0.91
C LYS A 92 -16.17 12.80 0.13
N VAL A 93 -15.93 14.05 -0.26
CA VAL A 93 -14.63 14.47 -0.81
C VAL A 93 -13.70 14.75 0.36
N GLU A 94 -12.68 13.90 0.53
CA GLU A 94 -11.69 14.11 1.58
C GLU A 94 -10.81 15.31 1.25
N LYS A 95 -10.75 16.25 2.19
CA LYS A 95 -9.94 17.46 2.11
C LYS A 95 -8.74 17.30 3.04
N SER A 96 -7.63 17.95 2.70
CA SER A 96 -6.49 18.07 3.62
C SER A 96 -6.95 18.82 4.86
N SER A 97 -7.22 18.11 5.95
CA SER A 97 -7.33 18.73 7.26
C SER A 97 -5.93 19.08 7.74
N LEU A 98 -5.83 20.01 8.70
CA LEU A 98 -4.58 20.33 9.41
C LEU A 98 -4.13 19.17 10.34
N SER A 99 -4.45 17.91 10.00
CA SER A 99 -4.09 16.76 10.82
C SER A 99 -2.56 16.67 10.94
N LYS A 100 -2.11 16.16 12.08
CA LYS A 100 -0.70 15.97 12.38
C LYS A 100 -0.12 14.98 11.37
N ARG A 101 0.67 15.50 10.43
CA ARG A 101 1.35 14.71 9.41
C ARG A 101 2.47 13.90 10.05
N VAL A 102 2.58 12.63 9.70
CA VAL A 102 3.68 11.77 10.15
C VAL A 102 4.71 11.60 9.03
N THR A 103 5.95 11.29 9.40
CA THR A 103 7.05 11.15 8.45
C THR A 103 6.87 9.93 7.56
N LEU A 104 6.55 8.78 8.16
CA LEU A 104 6.47 7.51 7.45
C LEU A 104 5.27 6.68 7.91
N THR A 105 4.47 6.22 6.95
CA THR A 105 3.38 5.27 7.15
C THR A 105 3.61 3.97 6.38
N ALA A 106 2.89 2.92 6.76
CA ALA A 106 2.87 1.66 6.03
C ALA A 106 1.47 1.28 5.58
N CYS A 107 1.38 0.71 4.38
CA CYS A 107 0.19 0.16 3.76
C CYS A 107 0.39 -1.33 3.53
N VAL A 108 -0.49 -2.15 4.08
CA VAL A 108 -0.53 -3.60 3.85
C VAL A 108 -1.71 -3.91 2.93
N PRO A 109 -1.56 -4.71 1.86
CA PRO A 109 -2.68 -5.10 1.01
C PRO A 109 -3.72 -5.94 1.80
N PRO A 110 -4.89 -6.25 1.20
CA PRO A 110 -5.94 -6.97 1.91
C PRO A 110 -5.46 -8.27 2.56
N ILE A 111 -5.59 -8.38 3.88
CA ILE A 111 -5.36 -9.61 4.63
C ILE A 111 -6.58 -10.52 4.44
N HIS A 112 -6.35 -11.72 3.92
CA HIS A 112 -7.40 -12.57 3.36
C HIS A 112 -7.22 -14.06 3.72
N SER A 113 -8.05 -14.93 3.14
CA SER A 113 -7.96 -16.39 3.25
C SER A 113 -7.93 -16.94 4.69
N PHE A 114 -8.68 -16.32 5.60
CA PHE A 114 -8.74 -16.72 7.01
C PHE A 114 -7.34 -16.73 7.67
N TYR A 115 -6.52 -15.74 7.33
CA TYR A 115 -5.18 -15.59 7.86
C TYR A 115 -5.20 -15.60 9.40
N SER A 116 -4.35 -16.45 9.99
CA SER A 116 -4.40 -16.80 11.41
C SER A 116 -3.11 -16.55 12.20
N ASP A 117 -2.04 -16.15 11.53
CA ASP A 117 -0.73 -15.96 12.13
C ASP A 117 -0.65 -14.60 12.85
N HIS A 118 -1.15 -14.56 14.08
CA HIS A 118 -1.15 -13.35 14.90
C HIS A 118 0.24 -12.97 15.41
N GLU A 119 1.19 -13.91 15.46
CA GLU A 119 2.58 -13.65 15.87
C GLU A 119 3.30 -12.86 14.78
N GLN A 120 3.12 -13.24 13.50
CA GLN A 120 3.66 -12.49 12.36
C GLN A 120 3.11 -11.05 12.30
N VAL A 121 1.85 -10.82 12.66
CA VAL A 121 1.30 -9.44 12.74
C VAL A 121 2.01 -8.61 13.80
N VAL A 122 2.26 -9.18 14.99
CA VAL A 122 2.98 -8.49 16.06
C VAL A 122 4.43 -8.24 15.66
N GLU A 123 5.12 -9.25 15.14
CA GLU A 123 6.49 -9.12 14.61
C GLU A 123 6.56 -7.99 13.58
N TRP A 124 5.67 -8.02 12.59
CA TRP A 124 5.70 -7.07 11.49
C TRP A 124 5.45 -5.64 11.97
N VAL A 125 4.48 -5.43 12.86
CA VAL A 125 4.18 -4.09 13.40
C VAL A 125 5.32 -3.58 14.27
N GLU A 126 5.79 -4.36 15.25
CA GLU A 126 6.82 -3.90 16.18
C GLU A 126 8.15 -3.65 15.46
N LEU A 127 8.55 -4.51 14.53
CA LEU A 127 9.80 -4.33 13.81
C LEU A 127 9.77 -3.13 12.87
N ASN A 128 8.66 -2.91 12.15
CA ASN A 128 8.51 -1.70 11.32
C ASN A 128 8.43 -0.43 12.18
N LYS A 129 7.86 -0.50 13.39
CA LYS A 129 7.84 0.61 14.34
C LYS A 129 9.25 0.94 14.84
N VAL A 130 10.05 -0.08 15.18
CA VAL A 130 11.49 0.09 15.50
C VAL A 130 12.23 0.74 14.32
N MET A 131 11.93 0.32 13.09
CA MET A 131 12.50 0.90 11.86
C MET A 131 12.00 2.32 11.52
N GLY A 132 11.07 2.89 12.31
CA GLY A 132 10.64 4.28 12.19
C GLY A 132 9.30 4.51 11.50
N VAL A 133 8.50 3.47 11.24
CA VAL A 133 7.11 3.62 10.80
C VAL A 133 6.25 4.11 11.96
N GLN A 134 5.45 5.14 11.71
CA GLN A 134 4.67 5.82 12.76
C GLN A 134 3.17 5.48 12.73
N TYR A 135 2.65 5.03 11.58
CA TYR A 135 1.24 4.69 11.45
C TYR A 135 1.01 3.60 10.40
N PHE A 136 0.11 2.68 10.70
CA PHE A 136 -0.13 1.47 9.91
C PHE A 136 -1.55 1.44 9.35
N ASN A 137 -1.68 1.02 8.09
CA ASN A 137 -2.96 0.88 7.41
C ASN A 137 -3.16 -0.58 7.01
N PHE A 138 -4.18 -1.20 7.59
CA PHE A 138 -4.56 -2.58 7.31
C PHE A 138 -5.89 -2.63 6.58
N TYR A 139 -5.92 -3.43 5.51
CA TYR A 139 -7.14 -3.78 4.79
C TYR A 139 -7.48 -5.22 5.17
N VAL A 140 -8.69 -5.46 5.69
CA VAL A 140 -9.05 -6.76 6.26
C VAL A 140 -10.24 -7.35 5.52
N ASN A 141 -10.03 -8.43 4.78
CA ASN A 141 -11.09 -9.18 4.13
C ASN A 141 -11.62 -10.31 5.02
N ASN A 142 -10.74 -11.23 5.43
CA ASN A 142 -11.08 -12.39 6.26
C ASN A 142 -9.86 -12.85 7.09
N ILE A 143 -9.99 -12.82 8.41
CA ILE A 143 -8.92 -13.09 9.39
C ILE A 143 -9.47 -13.86 10.60
N SER A 144 -8.58 -14.52 11.34
CA SER A 144 -8.95 -15.19 12.60
C SER A 144 -9.19 -14.20 13.74
N THR A 145 -9.91 -14.64 14.79
CA THR A 145 -10.15 -13.84 16.00
C THR A 145 -8.86 -13.38 16.69
N PRO A 146 -7.82 -14.22 16.87
CA PRO A 146 -6.55 -13.76 17.43
C PRO A 146 -5.89 -12.63 16.62
N VAL A 147 -5.90 -12.71 15.28
CA VAL A 147 -5.37 -11.65 14.43
C VAL A 147 -6.18 -10.37 14.59
N GLU A 148 -7.52 -10.47 14.61
CA GLU A 148 -8.39 -9.30 14.80
C GLU A 148 -8.13 -8.62 16.16
N GLN A 149 -7.90 -9.40 17.22
CA GLN A 149 -7.56 -8.87 18.55
C GLN A 149 -6.24 -8.09 18.54
N ARG A 150 -5.20 -8.58 17.84
CA ARG A 150 -3.92 -7.85 17.71
C ARG A 150 -4.10 -6.55 16.92
N LEU A 151 -4.84 -6.57 15.82
CA LEU A 151 -5.12 -5.35 15.07
C LEU A 151 -5.93 -4.34 15.91
N LYS A 152 -6.93 -4.79 16.67
CA LYS A 152 -7.71 -3.93 17.60
C LYS A 152 -6.84 -3.29 18.67
N HIS A 153 -5.84 -4.01 19.18
CA HIS A 153 -4.87 -3.47 20.12
C HIS A 153 -4.11 -2.27 19.51
N TYR A 154 -3.54 -2.42 18.31
CA TYR A 154 -2.84 -1.31 17.63
C TYR A 154 -3.73 -0.14 17.24
N VAL A 155 -5.01 -0.39 16.94
CA VAL A 155 -6.01 0.68 16.75
C VAL A 155 -6.24 1.43 18.07
N HIS A 156 -6.39 0.73 19.19
CA HIS A 156 -6.58 1.33 20.51
C HIS A 156 -5.36 2.18 20.92
N GLU A 157 -4.14 1.74 20.61
CA GLU A 157 -2.91 2.51 20.80
C GLU A 157 -2.73 3.70 19.85
N ARG A 158 -3.69 3.91 18.93
CA ARG A 158 -3.65 4.96 17.89
C ARG A 158 -2.44 4.82 16.95
N LEU A 159 -1.92 3.62 16.79
CA LEU A 159 -0.82 3.30 15.87
C LEU A 159 -1.33 2.79 14.52
N ALA A 160 -2.56 2.30 14.45
CA ALA A 160 -3.10 1.70 13.24
C ALA A 160 -4.52 2.15 12.90
N ARG A 161 -4.86 2.02 11.62
CA ARG A 161 -6.21 2.02 11.07
C ARG A 161 -6.50 0.66 10.44
N VAL A 162 -7.68 0.12 10.71
CA VAL A 162 -8.21 -1.08 10.06
C VAL A 162 -9.40 -0.69 9.19
N LEU A 163 -9.33 -1.04 7.91
CA LEU A 163 -10.38 -0.87 6.91
C LEU A 163 -10.95 -2.25 6.58
N TYR A 164 -12.22 -2.48 6.90
CA TYR A 164 -12.89 -3.71 6.52
C TYR A 164 -13.10 -3.75 5.01
N TRP A 165 -12.40 -4.67 4.35
CA TRP A 165 -12.27 -4.78 2.90
C TRP A 165 -13.07 -5.97 2.36
N LYS A 166 -14.38 -5.93 2.58
CA LYS A 166 -15.33 -6.92 2.05
C LYS A 166 -15.97 -6.40 0.79
N LEU A 167 -15.58 -6.96 -0.34
CA LEU A 167 -16.08 -6.57 -1.65
C LEU A 167 -17.36 -7.37 -1.98
N PRO A 168 -18.40 -6.75 -2.55
CA PRO A 168 -19.65 -7.42 -2.92
C PRO A 168 -19.54 -8.15 -4.28
N ILE A 169 -18.39 -8.77 -4.54
CA ILE A 169 -18.08 -9.53 -5.76
C ILE A 169 -17.31 -10.79 -5.40
N SER A 170 -17.36 -11.81 -6.25
CA SER A 170 -16.62 -13.05 -6.01
C SER A 170 -15.12 -12.81 -6.11
N GLN A 171 -14.35 -13.48 -5.25
CA GLN A 171 -12.89 -13.41 -5.25
C GLN A 171 -12.28 -13.92 -6.55
N ASN A 172 -13.01 -14.73 -7.31
CA ASN A 172 -12.55 -15.23 -8.61
C ASN A 172 -12.68 -14.19 -9.73
N GLU A 173 -13.52 -13.17 -9.54
CA GLU A 173 -13.85 -12.15 -10.54
C GLU A 173 -12.99 -10.90 -10.42
N ILE A 174 -12.17 -10.78 -9.37
CA ILE A 174 -11.22 -9.67 -9.16
C ILE A 174 -9.86 -10.20 -8.73
N HIS A 175 -8.78 -9.56 -9.18
CA HIS A 175 -7.44 -10.00 -8.85
C HIS A 175 -7.13 -9.75 -7.37
N TYR A 176 -6.66 -10.80 -6.69
CA TYR A 176 -6.10 -10.76 -5.33
C TYR A 176 -6.94 -9.91 -4.34
N PHE A 177 -8.23 -10.21 -4.23
CA PHE A 177 -9.16 -9.55 -3.30
C PHE A 177 -9.28 -8.02 -3.51
N GLY A 178 -9.04 -7.54 -4.73
CA GLY A 178 -9.06 -6.12 -5.06
C GLY A 178 -7.88 -5.34 -4.49
N GLN A 179 -6.72 -5.99 -4.36
CA GLN A 179 -5.47 -5.41 -3.89
C GLN A 179 -5.14 -4.04 -4.50
N LEU A 180 -5.29 -3.88 -5.82
CA LEU A 180 -4.99 -2.60 -6.48
C LEU A 180 -5.88 -1.45 -5.99
N ALA A 181 -7.16 -1.71 -5.71
CA ALA A 181 -8.06 -0.71 -5.15
C ALA A 181 -7.67 -0.36 -3.70
N ALA A 182 -7.25 -1.35 -2.90
CA ALA A 182 -6.79 -1.13 -1.52
C ALA A 182 -5.47 -0.32 -1.49
N ILE A 183 -4.49 -0.69 -2.32
CA ILE A 183 -3.22 0.02 -2.47
C ILE A 183 -3.48 1.48 -2.83
N ASN A 184 -4.36 1.75 -3.79
CA ASN A 184 -4.63 3.10 -4.21
C ASN A 184 -5.51 3.88 -3.21
N ASP A 185 -6.43 3.24 -2.47
CA ASP A 185 -7.12 3.88 -1.34
C ASP A 185 -6.09 4.32 -0.29
N CYS A 186 -5.13 3.45 0.04
CA CYS A 186 -4.08 3.76 1.01
C CYS A 186 -3.17 4.88 0.54
N LEU A 187 -2.79 4.88 -0.74
CA LEU A 187 -2.02 5.94 -1.37
C LEU A 187 -2.73 7.29 -1.21
N TYR A 188 -4.02 7.38 -1.55
CA TYR A 188 -4.75 8.64 -1.53
C TYR A 188 -5.00 9.16 -0.11
N ARG A 189 -5.23 8.28 0.87
CA ARG A 189 -5.25 8.68 2.29
C ARG A 189 -3.90 9.20 2.74
N SER A 190 -2.83 8.51 2.38
CA SER A 190 -1.46 8.87 2.73
C SER A 190 -1.03 10.23 2.17
N LYS A 191 -1.61 10.69 1.04
CA LYS A 191 -1.40 12.07 0.53
C LYS A 191 -1.73 13.15 1.56
N LEU A 192 -2.69 12.88 2.44
CA LEU A 192 -3.17 13.81 3.46
C LEU A 192 -2.43 13.61 4.79
N GLU A 193 -1.93 12.41 5.06
CA GLU A 193 -1.51 11.99 6.40
C GLU A 193 0.01 11.83 6.56
N SER A 194 0.77 11.65 5.46
CA SER A 194 2.20 11.31 5.55
C SER A 194 3.10 12.03 4.56
N ASP A 195 4.39 12.12 4.89
CA ASP A 195 5.44 12.54 3.95
C ASP A 195 5.88 11.39 3.04
N TRP A 196 6.09 10.21 3.62
CA TRP A 196 6.42 8.98 2.94
C TRP A 196 5.48 7.84 3.32
N THR A 197 5.32 6.89 2.42
CA THR A 197 4.53 5.67 2.65
C THR A 197 5.20 4.47 2.01
N GLN A 198 5.37 3.42 2.80
CA GLN A 198 5.80 2.11 2.32
C GLN A 198 4.61 1.24 1.96
N PHE A 199 4.74 0.48 0.87
CA PHE A 199 3.78 -0.52 0.42
C PHE A 199 4.46 -1.88 0.46
N VAL A 200 4.19 -2.69 1.48
CA VAL A 200 4.86 -3.98 1.72
C VAL A 200 3.87 -4.99 2.29
N ASP A 201 4.18 -6.28 2.17
CA ASP A 201 3.35 -7.38 2.69
C ASP A 201 3.73 -7.73 4.15
N LEU A 202 2.90 -8.52 4.86
CA LEU A 202 3.11 -8.88 6.28
C LEU A 202 4.35 -9.77 6.53
N ASP A 203 4.90 -10.37 5.49
CA ASP A 203 6.10 -11.18 5.49
C ASP A 203 7.32 -10.44 4.88
N GLU A 204 7.19 -9.13 4.63
CA GLU A 204 8.20 -8.32 3.97
C GLU A 204 8.70 -7.14 4.83
N PHE A 205 10.01 -6.88 4.76
CA PHE A 205 10.68 -5.78 5.46
C PHE A 205 11.67 -5.07 4.53
N VAL A 206 11.69 -3.74 4.55
CA VAL A 206 12.77 -2.97 3.90
C VAL A 206 13.93 -2.86 4.88
N VAL A 207 15.08 -3.43 4.52
CA VAL A 207 16.22 -3.60 5.42
C VAL A 207 17.46 -2.95 4.84
N TYR A 208 18.06 -2.03 5.59
CA TYR A 208 19.35 -1.43 5.28
C TYR A 208 20.47 -2.49 5.39
N GLN A 209 21.36 -2.58 4.41
CA GLN A 209 22.33 -3.67 4.31
C GLN A 209 23.69 -3.40 4.98
N ARG A 210 24.02 -2.15 5.30
CA ARG A 210 25.31 -1.82 5.95
C ARG A 210 25.29 -2.16 7.45
N ASP A 211 26.46 -2.25 8.08
CA ASP A 211 26.60 -2.75 9.44
C ASP A 211 25.86 -1.91 10.49
N THR A 212 25.94 -0.59 10.40
CA THR A 212 25.25 0.31 11.34
C THR A 212 23.74 0.31 11.07
N PRO A 213 22.88 0.12 12.09
CA PRO A 213 21.44 0.24 11.93
C PRO A 213 21.09 1.66 11.51
N LEU A 214 20.15 1.77 10.58
CA LEU A 214 19.66 3.03 10.07
C LEU A 214 18.16 2.90 9.88
N LEU A 215 17.40 3.80 10.50
CA LEU A 215 15.94 3.80 10.42
C LEU A 215 15.48 4.19 9.02
N LEU A 216 14.28 3.78 8.61
CA LEU A 216 13.76 4.09 7.29
C LEU A 216 13.70 5.61 7.00
N PRO A 217 13.29 6.49 7.94
CA PRO A 217 13.39 7.93 7.72
C PRO A 217 14.83 8.41 7.42
N GLN A 218 15.81 7.90 8.18
CA GLN A 218 17.22 8.23 7.95
C GLN A 218 17.71 7.70 6.59
N LEU A 219 17.19 6.56 6.14
CA LEU A 219 17.53 5.98 4.84
C LEU A 219 17.00 6.86 3.72
N LEU A 220 15.78 7.37 3.87
CA LEU A 220 15.18 8.30 2.92
C LEU A 220 15.94 9.63 2.88
N ASP A 221 16.49 10.08 4.01
CA ASP A 221 17.37 11.24 4.08
C ASP A 221 18.71 10.99 3.37
N GLU A 222 19.35 9.83 3.57
CA GLU A 222 20.57 9.43 2.84
C GLU A 222 20.31 9.40 1.32
N LEU A 223 19.17 8.84 0.91
CA LEU A 223 18.78 8.70 -0.49
C LEU A 223 18.31 10.01 -1.13
N SER A 224 18.08 11.07 -0.34
CA SER A 224 17.54 12.35 -0.83
C SER A 224 18.41 13.02 -1.91
N ILE A 225 19.70 12.68 -1.97
CA ILE A 225 20.64 13.11 -3.03
C ILE A 225 20.15 12.74 -4.44
N HIS A 226 19.32 11.70 -4.57
CA HIS A 226 18.77 11.25 -5.85
C HIS A 226 17.55 12.06 -6.28
N ASN A 227 17.00 12.90 -5.39
CA ASN A 227 15.81 13.72 -5.63
C ASN A 227 14.66 12.91 -6.27
N ALA A 228 14.37 11.76 -5.65
CA ALA A 228 13.34 10.83 -6.10
C ALA A 228 12.06 10.95 -5.27
N SER A 229 10.95 10.56 -5.88
CA SER A 229 9.64 10.43 -5.22
C SER A 229 9.28 8.97 -4.93
N VAL A 230 9.98 8.03 -5.54
CA VAL A 230 9.79 6.58 -5.36
C VAL A 230 11.15 5.95 -5.17
N TYR A 231 11.31 5.22 -4.06
CA TYR A 231 12.45 4.36 -3.82
C TYR A 231 11.98 2.90 -3.96
N ALA A 232 12.49 2.22 -4.98
CA ALA A 232 12.15 0.83 -5.27
C ALA A 232 13.23 -0.10 -4.70
N PHE A 233 12.81 -1.08 -3.89
CA PHE A 233 13.69 -2.02 -3.21
C PHE A 233 13.56 -3.40 -3.85
N ARG A 234 14.70 -3.98 -4.25
CA ARG A 234 14.75 -5.30 -4.88
C ARG A 234 14.39 -6.38 -3.86
N HIS A 235 13.61 -7.36 -4.31
CA HIS A 235 13.18 -8.48 -3.51
C HIS A 235 14.32 -9.49 -3.28
N ALA A 236 14.49 -9.86 -2.01
CA ALA A 236 15.45 -10.84 -1.53
C ALA A 236 14.69 -11.92 -0.76
N HIS A 237 14.78 -13.16 -1.22
CA HIS A 237 14.01 -14.27 -0.65
C HIS A 237 14.75 -14.91 0.54
N PHE A 238 14.10 -15.00 1.69
CA PHE A 238 14.60 -15.68 2.88
C PHE A 238 13.86 -16.99 3.12
N LYS A 239 14.60 -18.10 3.12
CA LYS A 239 14.03 -19.46 3.21
C LYS A 239 13.88 -19.87 4.67
N ILE A 240 12.63 -19.94 5.13
CA ILE A 240 12.30 -20.48 6.46
C ILE A 240 12.39 -22.01 6.36
N ARG A 241 13.37 -22.63 7.03
CA ARG A 241 13.48 -24.09 7.11
C ARG A 241 12.40 -24.63 8.05
N SER A 242 11.64 -25.62 7.59
CA SER A 242 10.57 -26.26 8.38
C SER A 242 11.10 -27.17 9.48
N THR A 243 12.35 -27.65 9.36
CA THR A 243 13.03 -28.46 10.36
C THR A 243 14.07 -27.64 11.12
N ASN A 244 13.85 -27.55 12.43
CA ASN A 244 14.74 -27.09 13.49
C ASN A 244 14.80 -25.58 13.85
N PRO A 245 14.99 -25.31 15.17
CA PRO A 245 14.05 -24.52 15.95
C PRO A 245 14.81 -23.53 16.83
N ASP A 246 15.60 -22.65 16.22
CA ASP A 246 16.37 -21.66 16.98
C ASP A 246 15.45 -20.60 17.63
N TRP A 247 14.13 -20.70 17.43
CA TRP A 247 13.13 -19.84 18.06
C TRP A 247 13.35 -19.65 19.54
N MET A 248 13.58 -20.74 20.30
CA MET A 248 13.77 -20.65 21.74
C MET A 248 15.11 -20.02 22.07
N GLU A 249 16.19 -20.40 21.37
CA GLU A 249 17.50 -19.78 21.55
C GLU A 249 17.48 -18.27 21.23
N ILE A 250 16.79 -17.88 20.16
CA ILE A 250 16.63 -16.49 19.72
C ILE A 250 15.74 -15.72 20.68
N GLN A 251 14.64 -16.33 21.15
CA GLN A 251 13.77 -15.73 22.17
C GLN A 251 14.55 -15.45 23.45
N LEU A 252 15.39 -16.39 23.91
CA LEU A 252 16.26 -16.19 25.07
C LEU A 252 17.36 -15.15 24.78
N ALA A 253 18.06 -15.27 23.66
CA ALA A 253 19.21 -14.42 23.32
C ALA A 253 18.82 -12.97 23.06
N MET A 254 17.65 -12.75 22.45
CA MET A 254 17.12 -11.42 22.11
C MET A 254 16.04 -10.96 23.09
N ASN A 255 15.74 -11.71 24.15
CA ASN A 255 14.70 -11.37 25.12
C ASN A 255 13.34 -10.99 24.46
N ILE A 256 12.99 -11.68 23.37
CA ILE A 256 11.73 -11.48 22.65
C ILE A 256 10.70 -12.54 23.06
N THR A 257 9.44 -12.13 23.20
CA THR A 257 8.36 -13.02 23.66
C THR A 257 7.60 -13.69 22.51
N VAL A 258 7.82 -13.25 21.27
CA VAL A 258 7.13 -13.72 20.06
C VAL A 258 8.11 -14.47 19.16
N LYS A 259 7.63 -15.46 18.41
CA LYS A 259 8.43 -16.11 17.37
C LYS A 259 8.65 -15.13 16.20
N SER A 260 9.87 -14.61 16.07
CA SER A 260 10.28 -13.72 14.97
C SER A 260 10.89 -14.45 13.75
N LYS A 261 10.14 -14.59 12.65
CA LYS A 261 10.63 -15.21 11.40
C LYS A 261 11.81 -14.45 10.82
N ALA A 262 11.80 -13.13 10.96
CA ALA A 262 12.85 -12.26 10.50
C ALA A 262 14.17 -12.55 11.23
N PHE A 263 14.15 -12.64 12.56
CA PHE A 263 15.37 -12.90 13.35
C PHE A 263 15.80 -14.37 13.31
N ALA A 264 14.85 -15.30 13.14
CA ALA A 264 15.15 -16.74 12.99
C ALA A 264 15.74 -17.12 11.64
N THR A 265 15.54 -16.32 10.59
CA THR A 265 15.91 -16.72 9.24
C THR A 265 17.06 -15.87 8.71
N LYS A 266 18.25 -16.48 8.64
CA LYS A 266 19.47 -15.84 8.13
C LYS A 266 19.85 -16.28 6.72
N LEU A 267 19.21 -17.35 6.22
CA LEU A 267 19.51 -17.91 4.91
C LEU A 267 18.69 -17.20 3.83
N MET A 268 19.38 -16.42 3.03
CA MET A 268 18.85 -15.67 1.90
C MET A 268 19.27 -16.37 0.59
N ASN A 269 18.38 -16.41 -0.39
CA ASN A 269 18.75 -16.81 -1.75
C ASN A 269 19.75 -15.79 -2.33
N GLN A 270 20.85 -16.27 -2.91
CA GLN A 270 21.88 -15.43 -3.52
C GLN A 270 21.32 -14.63 -4.72
N TYR A 271 20.31 -15.18 -5.40
CA TYR A 271 19.61 -14.49 -6.47
C TYR A 271 18.69 -13.41 -5.89
N ILE A 272 18.93 -12.18 -6.31
CA ILE A 272 18.11 -11.01 -5.99
C ILE A 272 17.32 -10.64 -7.25
N ASN A 273 16.01 -10.46 -7.12
CA ASN A 273 15.16 -10.13 -8.25
C ASN A 273 15.59 -8.79 -8.91
N PRO A 274 15.42 -8.65 -10.23
CA PRO A 274 15.52 -7.37 -10.91
C PRO A 274 14.58 -6.32 -10.30
N VAL A 275 14.87 -5.05 -10.58
CA VAL A 275 13.98 -3.95 -10.15
C VAL A 275 12.61 -4.12 -10.81
N PHE A 276 11.55 -3.85 -10.04
CA PHE A 276 10.13 -4.01 -10.41
C PHE A 276 9.64 -5.45 -10.55
N ASP A 277 10.54 -6.43 -10.61
CA ASP A 277 10.18 -7.84 -10.40
C ASP A 277 10.08 -8.09 -8.88
N ARG A 278 8.84 -8.25 -8.40
CA ARG A 278 8.51 -8.44 -6.97
C ARG A 278 8.99 -7.34 -6.03
N SER A 279 9.47 -6.22 -6.57
CA SER A 279 9.92 -5.08 -5.77
C SER A 279 8.76 -4.50 -4.97
N LYS A 280 9.11 -3.75 -3.93
CA LYS A 280 8.19 -2.91 -3.18
C LYS A 280 8.78 -1.53 -3.02
N CYS A 281 7.93 -0.55 -2.75
CA CYS A 281 8.31 0.85 -2.83
C CYS A 281 8.01 1.61 -1.53
N ILE A 282 8.91 2.53 -1.21
CA ILE A 282 8.62 3.67 -0.33
C ILE A 282 8.45 4.90 -1.22
N VAL A 283 7.31 5.57 -1.12
CA VAL A 283 6.94 6.66 -2.05
C VAL A 283 6.55 7.92 -1.31
N ARG A 284 6.76 9.08 -1.93
CA ARG A 284 6.16 10.34 -1.53
C ARG A 284 4.74 10.39 -2.09
N PRO A 285 3.67 10.17 -1.29
CA PRO A 285 2.34 9.91 -1.82
C PRO A 285 1.81 11.07 -2.67
N LYS A 286 2.14 12.30 -2.30
CA LYS A 286 1.73 13.53 -3.01
C LYS A 286 2.20 13.59 -4.46
N ASP A 287 3.24 12.84 -4.82
CA ASP A 287 3.81 12.85 -6.16
C ASP A 287 3.26 11.72 -7.05
N ILE A 288 2.58 10.73 -6.46
CA ILE A 288 2.07 9.56 -7.15
C ILE A 288 0.58 9.72 -7.47
N VAL A 289 0.20 9.34 -8.68
CA VAL A 289 -1.20 9.32 -9.13
C VAL A 289 -1.79 7.93 -8.97
N THR A 290 -1.05 6.89 -9.37
CA THR A 290 -1.47 5.48 -9.35
C THR A 290 -0.29 4.61 -8.91
N MET A 291 -0.52 3.78 -7.90
CA MET A 291 0.39 2.72 -7.48
C MET A 291 -0.05 1.37 -8.05
N GLY A 292 0.92 0.55 -8.43
CA GLY A 292 0.76 -0.87 -8.75
C GLY A 292 1.12 -1.77 -7.59
N ILE A 293 1.20 -3.07 -7.86
CA ILE A 293 1.61 -4.04 -6.83
C ILE A 293 3.11 -3.88 -6.53
N HIS A 294 3.94 -3.68 -7.56
CA HIS A 294 5.40 -3.68 -7.44
C HIS A 294 6.07 -2.34 -7.76
N GLU A 295 5.37 -1.43 -8.45
CA GLU A 295 5.92 -0.15 -8.90
C GLU A 295 4.86 0.97 -8.98
N ALA A 296 5.29 2.21 -9.21
CA ALA A 296 4.39 3.34 -9.42
C ALA A 296 4.02 3.47 -10.91
N TRP A 297 2.78 3.13 -11.28
CA TRP A 297 2.31 3.17 -12.67
C TRP A 297 2.12 4.59 -13.23
N ALA A 298 1.70 5.56 -12.40
CA ALA A 298 1.47 6.93 -12.86
C ALA A 298 1.87 7.95 -11.81
N MET A 299 2.58 8.99 -12.24
CA MET A 299 3.13 10.02 -11.36
C MET A 299 3.03 11.44 -11.94
N LYS A 300 3.21 12.44 -11.09
CA LYS A 300 3.38 13.84 -11.51
C LYS A 300 4.67 13.98 -12.35
N ASN A 301 4.71 14.99 -13.22
CA ASN A 301 5.87 15.22 -14.11
C ASN A 301 7.21 15.39 -13.38
N ILE A 302 7.15 15.94 -12.18
CA ILE A 302 8.33 16.21 -11.36
C ILE A 302 8.86 14.98 -10.62
N ALA A 303 8.06 13.90 -10.57
CA ALA A 303 8.36 12.71 -9.80
C ALA A 303 9.36 11.82 -10.52
N LYS A 304 10.27 11.20 -9.76
CA LYS A 304 11.29 10.28 -10.26
C LYS A 304 11.31 9.00 -9.44
N VAL A 305 11.70 7.91 -10.10
CA VAL A 305 11.96 6.63 -9.45
C VAL A 305 13.47 6.45 -9.31
N TYR A 306 13.90 6.06 -8.11
CA TYR A 306 15.25 5.60 -7.85
C TYR A 306 15.20 4.13 -7.42
N ALA A 307 15.86 3.29 -8.20
CA ALA A 307 16.07 1.89 -7.85
C ALA A 307 17.23 1.78 -6.86
N VAL A 308 16.92 1.49 -5.60
CA VAL A 308 17.91 1.48 -4.52
C VAL A 308 18.89 0.34 -4.74
N ASP A 309 20.19 0.62 -4.69
CA ASP A 309 21.23 -0.39 -4.86
C ASP A 309 21.11 -1.50 -3.80
N LYS A 310 21.31 -2.75 -4.23
CA LYS A 310 21.24 -3.93 -3.35
C LYS A 310 22.24 -3.90 -2.20
N SER A 311 23.33 -3.14 -2.31
CA SER A 311 24.31 -2.93 -1.24
C SER A 311 23.87 -1.88 -0.21
N ILE A 312 22.82 -1.11 -0.51
CA ILE A 312 22.27 -0.08 0.39
C ILE A 312 21.08 -0.67 1.15
N ALA A 313 20.07 -1.15 0.45
CA ALA A 313 18.87 -1.71 1.06
C ALA A 313 18.21 -2.78 0.18
N LEU A 314 17.58 -3.76 0.81
CA LEU A 314 16.83 -4.83 0.16
C LEU A 314 15.44 -4.96 0.79
N LEU A 315 14.49 -5.45 0.01
CA LEU A 315 13.22 -5.95 0.53
C LEU A 315 13.41 -7.42 0.92
N HIS A 316 13.51 -7.70 2.21
CA HIS A 316 13.56 -9.05 2.74
C HIS A 316 12.16 -9.65 2.75
N HIS A 317 11.98 -10.81 2.12
CA HIS A 317 10.70 -11.54 2.07
C HIS A 317 10.88 -12.91 2.76
N TYR A 318 10.19 -13.12 3.89
CA TYR A 318 10.34 -14.30 4.75
C TYR A 318 9.20 -15.30 4.54
N ARG A 319 9.43 -16.32 3.71
CA ARG A 319 8.39 -17.29 3.35
C ARG A 319 8.81 -18.73 3.61
N THR A 320 7.86 -19.52 4.09
CA THR A 320 8.00 -20.97 4.19
C THR A 320 7.90 -21.56 2.79
N THR A 321 9.00 -22.13 2.28
CA THR A 321 9.02 -22.83 0.99
C THR A 321 9.01 -24.34 1.21
N ILE A 322 8.22 -25.06 0.40
CA ILE A 322 8.13 -26.53 0.41
C ILE A 322 9.18 -27.16 -0.53
N SER A 323 9.81 -26.38 -1.41
CA SER A 323 10.73 -26.89 -2.43
C SER A 323 12.22 -26.79 -2.04
N ASP A 324 12.92 -27.92 -2.20
CA ASP A 324 14.38 -28.08 -2.04
C ASP A 324 15.10 -28.10 -3.38
N PHE A 325 14.72 -27.22 -4.32
CA PHE A 325 15.54 -27.04 -5.52
C PHE A 325 16.84 -26.29 -5.20
N SER A 326 17.85 -26.53 -6.03
CA SER A 326 19.26 -26.14 -5.88
C SER A 326 19.47 -24.61 -5.91
N GLU A 327 18.99 -23.92 -4.88
CA GLU A 327 19.25 -22.50 -4.67
C GLU A 327 20.55 -22.34 -3.90
N ILE A 328 21.42 -21.43 -4.37
CA ILE A 328 22.60 -21.04 -3.60
C ILE A 328 22.13 -20.10 -2.50
N LEU A 329 22.31 -20.53 -1.25
CA LEU A 329 21.95 -19.75 -0.07
C LEU A 329 23.19 -19.06 0.49
N VAL A 330 23.02 -17.80 0.89
CA VAL A 330 24.02 -17.00 1.59
C VAL A 330 23.48 -16.56 2.95
N VAL A 331 24.38 -16.37 3.90
CA VAL A 331 24.01 -15.83 5.22
C VAL A 331 23.87 -14.32 5.10
N ASN A 332 22.72 -13.79 5.51
CA ASN A 332 22.46 -12.36 5.66
C ASN A 332 21.91 -12.09 7.07
N ASN A 333 22.65 -11.29 7.84
CA ASN A 333 22.32 -10.94 9.22
C ASN A 333 21.78 -9.51 9.37
N ALA A 334 21.53 -8.80 8.27
CA ALA A 334 21.26 -7.36 8.27
C ALA A 334 20.02 -6.96 9.08
N ILE A 335 19.03 -7.85 9.24
CA ILE A 335 17.83 -7.57 10.05
C ILE A 335 18.11 -7.63 11.56
N LEU A 336 19.12 -8.38 12.00
CA LEU A 336 19.39 -8.62 13.44
C LEU A 336 19.78 -7.35 14.20
N LYS A 337 20.28 -6.33 13.50
CA LYS A 337 20.64 -5.03 14.09
C LYS A 337 19.45 -4.19 14.55
N TYR A 338 18.23 -4.61 14.21
CA TYR A 338 16.98 -4.01 14.68
C TYR A 338 16.34 -4.84 15.81
N GLY A 339 17.03 -5.87 16.29
CA GLY A 339 16.69 -6.57 17.51
C GLY A 339 16.91 -5.70 18.76
N PRO A 340 16.24 -6.04 19.87
CA PRO A 340 16.44 -5.40 21.17
C PRO A 340 17.84 -5.61 21.78
#